data_AF-A0A3S2BTU0-F1
#
_entry.id   AF-A0A3S2BTU0-F1
#
_cell.length_a   1.000
_cell.length_b   1.000
_cell.length_c   1.000
_cell.angle_alpha   90.00
_cell.angle_beta   90.00
_cell.angle_gamma   90.00
#
_symmetry.space_group_name_H-M   'P 1'
#
loop_
_entity.id
_entity.type
_entity.pdbx_description
1 polymer ?
#
loop_
_entity_poly.entity_id
_entity_poly.type
_entity_poly.pdbx_seq_one_letter_code
_entity_poly.pdbx_strand_id
1 'polypeptide(L)'
;MRRHVAVVVHPGFQLLDAAGPTTVFEIAERCRPDSYELVLLSPGGGGVESSSGLKLLTRPLRDGPFDTVIVSGGEIIRSIEAMEEIVAWLRRVPAR
;
A
#
# COMPACT_ATOMS: atom_id res chain seq x y z
N MET A 1 6.30 -9.64 -18.47
CA MET A 1 6.79 -9.81 -17.09
C MET A 1 5.74 -9.24 -16.17
N ARG A 2 5.39 -9.99 -15.13
CA ARG A 2 4.44 -9.57 -14.08
C ARG A 2 5.00 -8.35 -13.34
N ARG A 3 4.17 -7.34 -13.12
CA ARG A 3 4.51 -6.10 -12.41
C ARG A 3 4.06 -6.19 -10.95
N HIS A 4 4.94 -5.84 -10.02
CA HIS A 4 4.64 -5.88 -8.59
C HIS A 4 4.21 -4.50 -8.09
N VAL A 5 3.00 -4.41 -7.55
CA VAL A 5 2.41 -3.16 -7.06
C VAL A 5 2.24 -3.26 -5.54
N ALA A 6 2.88 -2.36 -4.81
CA ALA A 6 2.66 -2.18 -3.38
C ALA A 6 1.68 -1.03 -3.13
N VAL A 7 0.57 -1.31 -2.46
CA VAL A 7 -0.31 -0.28 -1.88
C VAL A 7 0.02 -0.17 -0.40
N VAL A 8 0.39 1.01 0.06
CA VAL A 8 0.82 1.27 1.44
C VAL A 8 -0.26 2.08 2.15
N VAL A 9 -0.75 1.55 3.28
CA VAL A 9 -1.69 2.23 4.16
C VAL A 9 -1.06 2.49 5.52
N HIS A 10 -1.61 3.47 6.23
CA HIS A 10 -1.15 3.92 7.54
C HIS A 10 -2.37 4.27 8.41
N PRO A 11 -2.25 4.35 9.75
CA PRO A 11 -3.37 4.80 10.59
C PRO A 11 -3.96 6.12 10.09
N GLY A 12 -5.29 6.16 9.87
CA GLY A 12 -5.98 7.34 9.34
C GLY A 12 -5.92 7.52 7.82
N PHE A 13 -5.49 6.50 7.06
CA PHE A 13 -5.55 6.53 5.60
C PHE A 13 -6.99 6.68 5.08
N GLN A 14 -7.16 7.27 3.90
CA GLN A 14 -8.44 7.35 3.22
C GLN A 14 -8.72 6.03 2.49
N LEU A 15 -9.85 5.38 2.81
CA LEU A 15 -10.18 4.06 2.28
C LEU A 15 -10.24 4.02 0.75
N LEU A 16 -10.78 5.07 0.13
CA LEU A 16 -10.92 5.15 -1.33
C LEU A 16 -9.55 5.16 -2.03
N ASP A 17 -8.54 5.78 -1.42
CA ASP A 17 -7.20 5.88 -1.98
C ASP A 17 -6.46 4.53 -1.96
N ALA A 18 -6.84 3.61 -1.07
CA ALA A 18 -6.36 2.23 -1.08
C ALA A 18 -7.20 1.36 -2.05
N ALA A 19 -8.53 1.50 -1.97
CA ALA A 19 -9.47 0.68 -2.72
C ALA A 19 -9.42 0.95 -4.24
N GLY A 20 -9.25 2.20 -4.66
CA GLY A 20 -9.20 2.61 -6.06
C GLY A 20 -8.08 1.90 -6.83
N PRO A 21 -6.80 2.11 -6.47
CA PRO A 21 -5.68 1.43 -7.11
C PRO A 21 -5.79 -0.10 -7.01
N THR A 22 -6.19 -0.63 -5.85
CA THR A 22 -6.36 -2.08 -5.67
C THR A 22 -7.36 -2.65 -6.67
N THR A 23 -8.50 -1.98 -6.86
CA THR A 23 -9.53 -2.40 -7.81
C THR A 23 -9.04 -2.28 -9.26
N VAL A 24 -8.35 -1.19 -9.61
CA VAL A 24 -7.82 -0.99 -10.98
C VAL A 24 -6.87 -2.12 -11.39
N PHE A 25 -5.90 -2.48 -10.55
CA PHE A 25 -4.95 -3.53 -10.88
C PHE A 25 -5.55 -4.93 -10.77
N GLU A 26 -6.52 -5.16 -9.87
CA GLU A 26 -7.31 -6.41 -9.82
C GLU A 26 -8.05 -6.65 -11.14
N ILE A 27 -8.73 -5.63 -11.66
CA ILE A 27 -9.41 -5.71 -12.96
C ILE A 27 -8.41 -5.90 -14.09
N ALA A 28 -7.27 -5.18 -14.06
CA ALA A 28 -6.25 -5.29 -15.11
C ALA A 28 -5.64 -6.71 -15.16
N GLU A 29 -5.33 -7.31 -14.00
CA GLU A 29 -4.88 -8.70 -13.91
C GLU A 29 -5.93 -9.68 -14.42
N ARG A 30 -7.22 -9.46 -14.08
CA ARG A 30 -8.32 -10.28 -14.59
C ARG A 30 -8.46 -10.19 -16.12
N CYS A 31 -8.22 -9.03 -16.71
CA CYS A 31 -8.25 -8.83 -18.16
C CYS A 31 -7.02 -9.41 -18.87
N ARG A 32 -5.86 -9.42 -18.20
CA ARG A 32 -4.62 -9.99 -18.72
C ARG A 32 -3.88 -10.74 -17.60
N PRO A 33 -4.08 -12.05 -17.49
CA PRO A 33 -3.39 -12.86 -16.49
C PRO A 33 -1.86 -12.70 -16.56
N ASP A 34 -1.21 -12.81 -15.41
CA ASP A 34 0.24 -12.63 -15.20
C ASP A 34 0.77 -11.22 -15.53
N SER A 35 -0.08 -10.20 -15.47
CA SER A 35 0.30 -8.80 -15.68
C SER A 35 0.61 -8.06 -14.38
N TYR A 36 -0.14 -8.28 -13.30
CA TYR A 36 0.03 -7.59 -12.03
C TYR A 36 -0.07 -8.52 -10.82
N GLU A 37 0.78 -8.27 -9.83
CA GLU A 37 0.66 -8.83 -8.48
C GLU A 37 0.61 -7.68 -7.47
N LEU A 38 -0.48 -7.63 -6.71
CA LEU A 38 -0.71 -6.60 -5.73
C LEU A 38 -0.38 -7.09 -4.32
N VAL A 39 0.14 -6.18 -3.51
CA VAL A 39 0.24 -6.39 -2.07
C VAL A 39 -0.14 -5.13 -1.29
N LEU A 40 -0.94 -5.32 -0.24
CA LEU A 40 -1.27 -4.28 0.71
C LEU A 40 -0.29 -4.33 1.90
N LEU A 41 0.39 -3.22 2.17
CA LEU A 41 1.44 -3.10 3.18
C LEU A 41 1.11 -2.01 4.21
N SER A 42 1.66 -2.15 5.42
CA SER A 42 1.72 -1.08 6.41
C SER A 42 2.93 -1.22 7.33
N PRO A 43 3.31 -0.16 8.07
CA PRO A 43 4.18 -0.28 9.24
C PRO A 43 3.71 -1.41 10.17
N GLY A 44 4.62 -2.31 10.52
CA GLY A 44 4.35 -3.50 11.37
C GLY A 44 3.39 -4.58 10.80
N GLY A 45 2.58 -4.26 9.78
CA GLY A 45 1.51 -5.11 9.26
C GLY A 45 0.27 -5.19 10.15
N GLY A 46 -0.66 -6.10 9.83
CA GLY A 46 -1.87 -6.32 10.63
C GLY A 46 -3.02 -5.38 10.26
N GLY A 47 -3.96 -5.20 11.19
CA GLY A 47 -5.17 -4.42 10.97
C GLY A 47 -4.94 -2.92 11.12
N VAL A 48 -5.08 -2.18 10.02
CA VAL A 48 -4.90 -0.72 9.99
C VAL A 48 -6.25 -0.04 9.78
N GLU A 49 -6.58 0.90 10.66
CA GLU A 49 -7.84 1.63 10.63
C GLU A 49 -7.78 2.85 9.70
N SER A 50 -8.76 2.96 8.82
CA SER A 50 -8.94 4.11 7.93
C SER A 50 -9.55 5.31 8.65
N SER A 51 -9.57 6.46 8.00
CA SER A 51 -10.29 7.65 8.48
C SER A 51 -11.81 7.44 8.60
N SER A 52 -12.36 6.38 8.00
CA SER A 52 -13.78 6.00 8.07
C SER A 52 -14.07 4.91 9.12
N GLY A 53 -13.09 4.52 9.94
CA GLY A 53 -13.23 3.49 10.99
C GLY A 53 -13.22 2.04 10.49
N LEU A 54 -13.01 1.82 9.18
CA LEU A 54 -12.89 0.47 8.60
C LEU A 54 -11.43 0.01 8.69
N LYS A 55 -11.23 -1.28 9.00
CA LYS A 55 -9.89 -1.86 9.12
C LYS A 55 -9.57 -2.72 7.90
N LEU A 56 -8.37 -2.51 7.34
CA LEU A 56 -7.80 -3.40 6.33
C LEU A 56 -6.67 -4.22 6.95
N LEU A 57 -6.62 -5.50 6.60
CA LEU A 57 -5.52 -6.39 6.98
C LEU A 57 -4.38 -6.24 5.97
N THR A 58 -3.16 -6.07 6.49
CA THR A 58 -1.99 -5.76 5.68
C THR A 58 -0.82 -6.69 6.04
N ARG A 59 0.16 -6.78 5.13
CA ARG A 59 1.46 -7.37 5.42
C ARG A 59 2.42 -6.29 5.92
N PRO A 60 3.44 -6.63 6.71
CA PRO A 60 4.45 -5.64 7.11
C PRO A 60 5.18 -5.10 5.87
N LEU A 61 5.65 -3.85 5.97
CA LEU A 61 6.60 -3.27 5.02
C LEU A 61 7.76 -4.25 4.80
N ARG A 62 8.15 -4.43 3.55
CA ARG A 62 9.28 -5.24 3.15
C ARG A 62 9.94 -4.60 1.94
N ASP A 63 11.21 -4.88 1.73
CA ASP A 63 11.91 -4.41 0.55
C ASP A 63 11.60 -5.41 -0.57
N GLY A 64 10.85 -4.97 -1.59
CA GLY A 64 10.37 -5.83 -2.67
C GLY A 64 11.46 -6.29 -3.64
N PRO A 65 11.02 -6.82 -4.79
CA PRO A 65 10.99 -5.93 -5.94
C PRO A 65 9.59 -5.33 -6.09
N PHE A 66 9.50 -4.02 -6.19
CA PHE A 66 8.27 -3.32 -6.57
C PHE A 66 8.52 -2.51 -7.83
N ASP A 67 7.63 -2.66 -8.81
CA ASP A 67 7.59 -1.80 -9.99
C ASP A 67 6.82 -0.51 -9.69
N THR A 68 5.89 -0.54 -8.73
CA THR A 68 5.12 0.64 -8.37
C THR A 68 4.78 0.59 -6.89
N VAL A 69 4.98 1.73 -6.22
CA VAL A 69 4.58 1.95 -4.82
C VAL A 69 3.55 3.06 -4.81
N ILE A 70 2.40 2.81 -4.18
CA ILE A 70 1.30 3.75 -4.03
C ILE A 70 1.06 3.91 -2.54
N VAL A 71 1.27 5.12 -2.02
CA VAL A 71 0.94 5.44 -0.63
C VAL A 71 -0.44 6.07 -0.62
N SER A 72 -1.39 5.47 0.10
CA SER A 72 -2.72 6.04 0.26
C SER A 72 -2.65 7.40 0.96
N GLY A 73 -3.50 8.34 0.54
CA GLY A 73 -3.64 9.62 1.22
C GLY A 73 -4.37 9.49 2.56
N GLY A 74 -4.55 10.63 3.22
CA GLY A 74 -5.21 10.75 4.51
C GLY A 74 -4.38 11.53 5.52
N GLU A 75 -4.79 11.47 6.78
CA GLU A 75 -4.14 12.23 7.85
C GLU A 75 -2.99 11.43 8.46
N ILE A 76 -1.91 11.23 7.70
CA ILE A 76 -0.73 10.47 8.16
C ILE A 76 -0.10 11.06 9.42
N ILE A 77 -0.31 12.37 9.67
CA ILE A 77 0.10 13.07 10.88
C ILE A 77 -0.52 12.49 12.17
N ARG A 78 -1.62 11.71 12.07
CA ARG A 78 -2.21 10.98 13.21
C ARG A 78 -1.29 9.88 13.75
N SER A 79 -0.27 9.49 12.98
CA SER A 79 0.79 8.58 13.42
C SER A 79 2.12 9.01 12.82
N ILE A 80 2.83 9.89 13.54
CA ILE A 80 4.18 10.34 13.17
C ILE A 80 5.15 9.16 13.06
N GLU A 81 5.04 8.17 13.95
CA GLU A 81 5.85 6.95 13.89
C GLU A 81 5.64 6.18 12.58
N ALA A 82 4.39 5.98 12.15
CA ALA A 82 4.09 5.36 10.86
C ALA A 82 4.62 6.18 9.67
N MET A 83 4.52 7.51 9.74
CA MET A 83 5.06 8.42 8.73
C MET A 83 6.59 8.25 8.60
N GLU A 84 7.30 8.27 9.73
CA GLU A 84 8.76 8.14 9.76
C GLU A 84 9.21 6.79 9.21
N GLU A 85 8.53 5.70 9.60
CA GLU A 85 8.82 4.35 9.08
C GLU A 85 8.59 4.26 7.56
N ILE A 86 7.46 4.79 7.06
CA ILE A 86 7.16 4.81 5.62
C ILE A 86 8.20 5.63 4.85
N VAL A 87 8.57 6.82 5.34
CA VAL A 87 9.58 7.66 4.68
C VAL A 87 10.96 6.98 4.70
N ALA A 88 11.35 6.37 5.82
CA ALA A 88 12.60 5.62 5.93
C ALA A 88 12.62 4.40 4.99
N TRP A 89 11.48 3.74 4.81
CA TRP A 89 11.32 2.65 3.86
C TRP A 89 11.36 3.13 2.41
N LEU A 90 10.64 4.20 2.05
CA LEU A 90 10.62 4.77 0.70
C LEU A 90 12.01 5.20 0.21
N ARG A 91 12.87 5.69 1.11
CA ARG A 91 14.27 6.03 0.78
C ARG A 91 15.13 4.82 0.41
N ARG A 92 14.74 3.62 0.84
CA ARG A 92 15.49 2.38 0.62
C ARG A 92 14.88 1.53 -0.48
N VAL A 93 13.57 1.61 -0.67
CA VAL A 93 12.85 0.74 -1.60
C VAL A 93 13.17 1.12 -3.05
N PRO A 94 13.70 0.20 -3.87
CA PRO A 94 13.87 0.45 -5.28
C PRO A 94 12.51 0.28 -5.96
N ALA A 95 11.83 1.39 -6.26
CA ALA A 95 10.73 1.43 -7.21
C ALA A 95 11.28 1.89 -8.57
N ARG A 96 10.88 1.22 -9.66
CA ARG A 96 11.37 1.50 -11.02
C ARG A 96 10.42 2.36 -11.83
#